data_AF-A0AA88QR04-F1
#
_entry.id   AF-A0AA88QR04-F1
#
_cell.length_a   1.000
_cell.length_b   1.000
_cell.length_c   1.000
_cell.angle_alpha   90.00
_cell.angle_beta   90.00
_cell.angle_gamma   90.00
#
_symmetry.space_group_name_H-M   'P 1'
#
loop_
_entity.id
_entity.type
_entity.pdbx_description
1 polymer ?
#
loop_
_entity_poly.entity_id
_entity_poly.type
_entity_poly.pdbx_seq_one_letter_code
_entity_poly.pdbx_strand_id
1 'polypeptide(L)'
;MDCKERVGRCFLFLFLAVLFDVVGLVLFLVGIFAPISFWDLFVLSGPIIIFLSLVFWIFWYLGNLTVPYRELLPKDAFLETRRTGNAGANMSIKRERSTL
;
A
#
# COMPACT_ATOMS: atom_id res chain seq x y z
N MET A 1 -26.42 9.64 3.42
CA MET A 1 -26.12 8.40 4.16
C MET A 1 -24.83 7.86 3.58
N ASP A 2 -23.74 8.43 4.09
CA ASP A 2 -22.44 8.48 3.42
C ASP A 2 -21.50 7.45 4.04
N CYS A 3 -21.77 6.18 3.73
CA CYS A 3 -20.83 5.07 4.02
C CYS A 3 -19.71 4.96 2.98
N LYS A 4 -19.66 5.86 1.98
CA LYS A 4 -18.77 5.76 0.81
C LYS A 4 -17.43 6.46 0.99
N GLU A 5 -17.27 7.37 1.95
CA GLU A 5 -16.10 8.25 2.04
C GLU A 5 -15.00 7.83 3.02
N ARG A 6 -15.19 6.77 3.84
CA ARG A 6 -14.16 6.43 4.84
C ARG A 6 -13.87 4.95 5.08
N VAL A 7 -14.58 4.02 4.45
CA VAL A 7 -14.29 2.58 4.56
C VAL A 7 -13.67 2.09 3.26
N GLY A 8 -12.36 2.33 3.14
CA GLY A 8 -11.49 1.78 2.11
C GLY A 8 -11.72 2.37 0.72
N ARG A 9 -10.94 3.38 0.34
CA ARG A 9 -10.78 3.94 -1.03
C ARG A 9 -10.59 2.88 -2.15
N CYS A 10 -10.46 1.61 -1.80
CA CYS A 10 -10.15 0.51 -2.69
C CYS A 10 -10.94 -0.79 -2.37
N PHE A 11 -11.96 -0.79 -1.50
CA PHE A 11 -12.69 -2.05 -1.16
C PHE A 11 -13.34 -2.70 -2.39
N LEU A 12 -13.76 -1.91 -3.38
CA LEU A 12 -14.30 -2.42 -4.64
C LEU A 12 -13.27 -3.22 -5.44
N PHE A 13 -11.99 -2.82 -5.44
CA PHE A 13 -10.93 -3.58 -6.10
C PHE A 13 -10.62 -4.88 -5.38
N LEU A 14 -10.65 -4.88 -4.04
CA LEU A 14 -10.54 -6.10 -3.25
C LEU A 14 -11.70 -7.06 -3.53
N PHE A 15 -12.93 -6.55 -3.54
CA PHE A 15 -14.11 -7.35 -3.85
C PHE A 15 -14.04 -7.96 -5.26
N LEU A 16 -13.63 -7.18 -6.27
CA LEU A 16 -13.41 -7.68 -7.62
C LEU A 16 -12.32 -8.75 -7.67
N ALA A 17 -11.19 -8.53 -6.99
CA ALA A 17 -10.10 -9.50 -6.95
C ALA A 17 -10.55 -10.83 -6.33
N VAL A 18 -11.22 -10.78 -5.18
CA VAL A 18 -11.76 -11.99 -4.51
C VAL A 18 -12.81 -12.68 -5.38
N LEU A 19 -13.70 -11.92 -6.03
CA LEU A 19 -14.73 -12.47 -6.90
C LEU A 19 -14.11 -13.21 -8.09
N PHE A 20 -13.15 -12.59 -8.78
CA PHE A 20 -12.45 -13.22 -9.90
C PHE A 20 -11.59 -14.40 -9.46
N ASP A 21 -10.98 -14.38 -8.28
CA ASP A 21 -10.22 -15.52 -7.75
C ASP A 21 -11.12 -16.75 -7.53
N VAL A 22 -12.25 -16.58 -6.85
CA VAL A 22 -13.22 -17.66 -6.62
C VAL A 22 -13.79 -18.17 -7.95
N VAL A 23 -14.18 -17.28 -8.86
CA VAL A 23 -14.70 -17.67 -10.18
C VAL A 23 -13.62 -18.39 -11.00
N GLY A 24 -12.38 -17.89 -11.01
CA GLY A 24 -11.26 -18.49 -11.74
C GLY A 24 -10.89 -19.87 -11.21
N LEU A 25 -10.87 -20.05 -9.89
CA LEU A 25 -10.66 -21.36 -9.25
C LEU A 25 -11.79 -22.33 -9.57
N VAL A 26 -13.05 -21.90 -9.47
CA VAL A 26 -14.20 -22.75 -9.81
C VAL A 26 -14.14 -23.14 -11.28
N LEU A 27 -13.89 -22.21 -12.20
CA LEU A 27 -13.78 -22.50 -13.63
C LEU A 27 -12.59 -23.41 -13.94
N PHE A 28 -11.45 -23.25 -13.27
CA PHE A 28 -10.30 -24.12 -13.44
C PHE A 28 -10.57 -25.55 -12.91
N LEU A 29 -11.24 -25.66 -11.75
CA LEU A 29 -11.65 -26.93 -11.15
C LEU A 29 -12.79 -27.63 -11.92
N VAL A 30 -13.67 -26.86 -12.58
CA VAL A 30 -14.77 -27.37 -13.42
C VAL A 30 -14.36 -27.58 -14.89
N GLY A 31 -13.27 -26.94 -15.33
CA GLY A 31 -12.21 -27.58 -16.11
C GLY A 31 -11.68 -28.78 -15.31
N ILE A 32 -10.46 -29.26 -15.38
CA ILE A 32 -9.90 -30.47 -14.68
C ILE A 32 -10.76 -31.68 -14.12
N PHE A 33 -11.93 -31.56 -13.46
CA PHE A 33 -12.82 -32.66 -12.99
C PHE A 33 -14.06 -33.09 -13.82
N ALA A 34 -14.82 -32.19 -14.45
CA ALA A 34 -15.95 -32.53 -15.35
C ALA A 34 -15.54 -33.16 -16.72
N PRO A 35 -16.40 -33.89 -17.44
CA PRO A 35 -16.11 -34.24 -18.84
C PRO A 35 -17.14 -33.58 -19.76
N ILE A 36 -17.10 -32.25 -19.87
CA ILE A 36 -17.96 -31.50 -20.80
C ILE A 36 -17.24 -31.29 -22.15
N SER A 37 -17.97 -31.22 -23.27
CA SER A 37 -17.35 -31.15 -24.61
C SER A 37 -16.50 -29.89 -24.86
N PHE A 38 -16.62 -28.85 -24.03
CA PHE A 38 -15.96 -27.55 -24.18
C PHE A 38 -14.89 -27.28 -23.11
N TRP A 39 -14.21 -28.32 -22.68
CA TRP A 39 -13.25 -28.27 -21.59
C TRP A 39 -12.05 -27.35 -21.76
N ASP A 40 -11.59 -27.26 -23.00
CA ASP A 40 -10.45 -26.45 -23.37
C ASP A 40 -10.67 -24.97 -23.01
N LEU A 41 -11.91 -24.49 -23.13
CA LEU A 41 -12.26 -23.12 -22.77
C LEU A 41 -12.22 -22.87 -21.26
N PHE A 42 -12.63 -23.82 -20.41
CA PHE A 42 -12.60 -23.67 -18.95
C PHE A 42 -11.17 -23.74 -18.41
N VAL A 43 -10.38 -24.68 -18.91
CA VAL A 43 -8.97 -24.83 -18.54
C VAL A 43 -8.14 -23.63 -19.02
N LEU A 44 -8.49 -23.02 -20.16
CA LEU A 44 -7.83 -21.80 -20.64
C LEU A 44 -8.31 -20.54 -19.91
N SER A 45 -9.62 -20.37 -19.72
CA SER A 45 -10.20 -19.16 -19.11
C SER A 45 -9.97 -19.05 -17.60
N GLY A 46 -9.93 -20.17 -16.87
CA GLY A 46 -9.71 -20.18 -15.42
C GLY A 46 -8.39 -19.48 -15.02
N PRO A 47 -7.23 -19.91 -15.52
CA PRO A 47 -5.94 -19.26 -15.25
C PRO A 47 -5.88 -17.82 -15.74
N ILE A 48 -6.51 -17.49 -16.88
CA ILE A 48 -6.60 -16.11 -17.38
C ILE A 48 -7.32 -15.22 -16.36
N ILE A 49 -8.42 -15.71 -15.77
CA ILE A 49 -9.19 -14.98 -14.75
C ILE A 49 -8.39 -14.84 -13.44
N ILE A 50 -7.72 -15.90 -13.00
CA ILE A 50 -6.84 -15.86 -11.81
C ILE A 50 -5.70 -14.84 -12.01
N PHE A 51 -5.09 -14.83 -13.19
CA PHE A 51 -4.05 -13.86 -13.54
C PHE A 51 -4.57 -12.42 -13.48
N LEU A 52 -5.78 -12.19 -14.00
CA LEU A 52 -6.45 -10.88 -13.93
C LEU A 52 -6.73 -10.45 -12.48
N SER A 53 -7.11 -11.40 -11.61
CA SER A 53 -7.31 -11.15 -10.18
C SER A 53 -6.03 -10.66 -9.48
N LEU A 54 -4.88 -11.28 -9.79
CA LEU A 54 -3.58 -10.85 -9.24
C LEU A 54 -3.28 -9.38 -9.54
N VAL A 55 -3.62 -8.91 -10.75
CA VAL A 55 -3.41 -7.52 -11.16
C VAL A 55 -4.26 -6.57 -10.28
N PHE A 56 -5.54 -6.90 -10.06
CA PHE A 56 -6.41 -6.12 -9.17
C PHE A 56 -5.96 -6.14 -7.71
N TRP A 57 -5.42 -7.28 -7.25
CA TRP A 57 -4.86 -7.42 -5.91
C TRP A 57 -3.65 -6.51 -5.70
N ILE A 58 -2.76 -6.42 -6.70
CA ILE A 58 -1.59 -5.54 -6.69
C ILE A 58 -2.03 -4.08 -6.67
N PHE A 59 -2.99 -3.68 -7.51
CA PHE A 59 -3.53 -2.31 -7.50
C PHE A 59 -4.18 -1.94 -6.17
N TRP A 60 -4.93 -2.89 -5.58
CA TRP A 60 -5.50 -2.71 -4.25
C TRP A 60 -4.41 -2.50 -3.20
N TYR A 61 -3.37 -3.34 -3.21
CA TYR A 61 -2.24 -3.24 -2.30
C TYR A 61 -1.50 -1.90 -2.48
N LEU A 62 -1.24 -1.49 -3.71
CA LEU A 62 -0.55 -0.24 -4.05
C LEU A 62 -1.35 1.00 -3.58
N GLY A 63 -2.68 0.96 -3.69
CA GLY A 63 -3.57 2.00 -3.16
C GLY A 63 -3.71 1.98 -1.64
N ASN A 64 -3.50 0.81 -1.01
CA ASN A 64 -3.51 0.63 0.45
C ASN A 64 -2.14 0.93 1.09
N LEU A 65 -1.06 1.08 0.31
CA LEU A 65 0.23 1.58 0.76
C LEU A 65 0.11 3.06 1.18
N THR A 66 -0.46 3.29 2.36
CA THR A 66 -0.39 4.58 3.04
C THR A 66 1.01 4.71 3.61
N VAL A 67 1.98 5.02 2.75
CA VAL A 67 3.31 5.42 3.20
C VAL A 67 3.15 6.77 3.91
N PRO A 68 3.46 6.88 5.21
CA PRO A 68 3.53 8.17 5.86
C PRO A 68 4.74 8.90 5.26
N TYR A 69 4.52 9.68 4.18
CA TYR A 69 5.51 10.62 3.63
C TYR A 69 6.03 11.62 4.69
N ARG A 70 5.41 11.65 5.87
CA ARG A 70 5.80 12.45 7.04
C ARG A 70 7.12 12.03 7.69
N GLU A 71 7.68 10.86 7.38
CA GLU A 71 9.01 10.45 7.88
C GLU A 71 10.18 10.76 6.93
N LEU A 72 9.90 11.17 5.68
CA LEU A 72 10.93 11.63 4.74
C LEU A 72 11.27 13.13 4.89
N LEU A 73 10.57 13.85 5.78
CA LEU A 73 10.99 15.19 6.19
C LEU A 73 12.17 15.04 7.17
N PRO A 74 13.35 15.59 6.84
CA PRO A 74 14.52 15.49 7.70
C PRO A 74 14.24 16.17 9.04
N LYS A 75 13.82 15.39 10.05
CA LYS A 75 13.76 15.85 11.45
C LYS A 75 15.14 16.32 11.90
N ASP A 76 16.19 15.74 11.33
CA ASP A 76 17.58 16.14 11.44
C ASP A 76 17.84 17.58 10.97
N ALA A 77 17.19 18.12 9.94
CA ALA A 77 17.42 19.50 9.51
C ALA A 77 16.94 20.53 10.55
N PHE A 78 15.77 20.29 11.16
CA PHE A 78 15.26 21.14 12.25
C PHE A 78 16.05 20.95 13.55
N LEU A 79 16.42 19.70 13.88
CA LEU A 79 17.23 19.40 15.07
C LEU A 79 18.65 19.97 14.96
N GLU A 80 19.26 19.97 13.77
CA GLU A 80 20.57 20.55 13.51
C GLU A 80 20.55 22.08 13.62
N THR A 81 19.49 22.72 13.12
CA THR A 81 19.26 24.18 13.27
C THR A 81 19.08 24.57 14.74
N ARG A 82 18.33 23.79 15.53
CA ARG A 82 18.20 23.98 16.98
C ARG A 82 19.51 23.73 17.72
N ARG A 83 20.29 22.73 17.31
CA ARG A 83 21.59 22.37 17.92
C ARG A 83 22.62 23.49 17.72
N THR A 84 22.76 24.00 16.50
CA THR A 84 23.69 25.10 16.17
C THR A 84 23.30 26.41 16.87
N GLY A 85 22.01 26.76 16.90
CA GLY A 85 21.52 27.92 17.65
C GLY A 85 21.80 27.84 19.16
N ASN A 86 21.58 26.66 19.77
CA ASN A 86 21.82 26.47 21.20
C ASN A 86 23.33 26.45 21.56
N ALA A 87 24.18 25.94 20.67
CA ALA A 87 25.63 25.97 20.83
C ALA A 87 26.19 27.41 20.80
N GLY A 88 25.70 28.26 19.89
CA GLY A 88 26.08 29.67 19.83
C GLY A 88 25.68 30.45 21.10
N ALA A 89 24.44 30.26 21.58
CA ALA A 89 23.95 30.92 22.79
C ALA A 89 24.77 30.53 24.04
N ASN A 90 25.10 29.25 24.19
CA ASN A 90 25.88 28.76 25.33
C ASN A 90 27.33 29.29 25.32
N MET A 91 27.89 29.51 24.12
CA MET A 91 29.22 30.10 23.96
C MET A 91 29.25 31.59 24.31
N SER A 92 28.20 32.35 23.95
CA SER A 92 28.06 33.76 24.35
C SER A 92 27.95 33.91 25.87
N ILE A 93 27.11 33.09 26.51
CA ILE A 93 26.96 33.08 27.98
C ILE A 93 28.29 32.71 28.66
N LYS A 94 29.02 31.74 28.12
CA LYS A 94 30.34 31.36 28.67
C LYS A 94 31.38 32.48 28.51
N ARG A 95 31.31 33.25 27.42
CA ARG A 95 32.22 34.38 27.19
C ARG A 95 31.92 35.55 28.14
N GLU A 96 30.65 35.93 28.35
CA GLU A 96 30.27 36.95 29.34
C GLU A 96 30.64 36.55 30.77
N ARG A 97 30.46 35.26 31.13
CA ARG A 97 30.86 34.74 32.45
C ARG A 97 32.38 34.72 32.66
N SER A 98 33.18 34.72 31.59
CA SER A 98 34.64 34.70 31.71
C SER A 98 35.26 36.10 31.74
N THR A 99 34.47 37.14 31.45
CA THR A 99 34.85 38.56 31.50
C THR A 99 34.41 39.26 32.79
N LEU A 100 33.62 38.58 33.64
CA LEU A 100 33.26 38.99 35.00
C LEU A 100 34.09 38.20 36.02
#